data_AF-A0AA38W8M7-F1
#
_entry.id   AF-A0AA38W8M7-F1
#
_cell.length_a   1.000
_cell.length_b   1.000
_cell.length_c   1.000
_cell.angle_alpha   90.00
_cell.angle_beta   90.00
_cell.angle_gamma   90.00
#
_symmetry.space_group_name_H-M   'P 1'
#
loop_
_entity.id
_entity.type
_entity.pdbx_description
1 polymer ?
#
loop_
_entity_poly.entity_id
_entity_poly.type
_entity_poly.pdbx_seq_one_letter_code
_entity_poly.pdbx_strand_id
1 'polypeptide(L)'
;MRKCFWKSVTQRFPPHLEILGEDNVCEDGHNGRLYWLCCNEYDIYSKTIVAFDLGAETFSLIGLPGFRNRLGVLGGKLCLMSRFEDHGWEVWLMNEYGNAESWEKHHVFSKFSADADNMSAFGFTLGNELLFTNSDVLSMYDPIAAKVKSFMFEVEPHGTRIVPYVDSLIIFFNL
;
A
#
# COMPACT_ATOMS: atom_id res chain seq x y z
N MET A 1 -20.71 23.82 15.08
CA MET A 1 -20.22 22.53 15.63
C MET A 1 -20.70 21.42 14.72
N ARG A 2 -19.80 20.74 13.99
CA ARG A 2 -20.17 19.52 13.25
C ARG A 2 -20.35 18.39 14.26
N LYS A 3 -21.45 17.64 14.17
CA LYS A 3 -21.68 16.47 15.01
C LYS A 3 -20.78 15.34 14.53
N CYS A 4 -19.89 14.85 15.39
CA CYS A 4 -19.20 13.58 15.18
C CYS A 4 -20.18 12.47 15.51
N PHE A 5 -20.62 11.72 14.50
CA PHE A 5 -21.42 10.52 14.68
C PHE A 5 -20.77 9.37 13.93
N TRP A 6 -20.84 8.18 14.51
CA TRP A 6 -20.45 6.95 13.83
C TRP A 6 -21.63 6.47 13.01
N LYS A 7 -21.37 6.07 11.76
CA LYS A 7 -22.33 5.39 10.89
C LYS A 7 -21.84 3.96 10.68
N SER A 8 -22.71 2.99 10.87
CA SER A 8 -22.43 1.61 10.48
C SER A 8 -22.62 1.41 8.98
N VAL A 9 -21.67 0.75 8.33
CA VAL A 9 -21.85 0.23 6.97
C VAL A 9 -22.68 -1.07 7.05
N THR A 10 -23.65 -1.23 6.14
CA THR A 10 -24.58 -2.37 6.15
C THR A 10 -23.96 -3.64 5.58
N GLN A 11 -23.07 -3.51 4.59
CA GLN A 11 -22.37 -4.64 4.03
C GLN A 11 -21.29 -5.13 5.00
N ARG A 12 -21.18 -6.46 5.14
CA ARG A 12 -20.16 -7.09 5.95
C ARG A 12 -18.88 -7.28 5.14
N PHE A 13 -17.76 -7.25 5.85
CA PHE A 13 -16.49 -7.70 5.29
C PHE A 13 -16.65 -9.16 4.77
N PRO A 14 -16.04 -9.51 3.63
CA PRO A 14 -16.18 -10.85 3.07
C PRO A 14 -15.82 -11.95 4.09
N PRO A 15 -16.67 -12.98 4.26
CA PRO A 15 -16.36 -14.08 5.17
C PRO A 15 -15.15 -14.87 4.66
N HIS A 16 -14.41 -15.51 5.57
CA HIS A 16 -13.24 -16.35 5.29
C HIS A 16 -11.98 -15.61 4.82
N LEU A 17 -12.01 -14.27 4.78
CA LEU A 17 -10.84 -13.45 4.51
C LEU A 17 -10.35 -12.77 5.79
N GLU A 18 -9.05 -12.84 6.01
CA GLU A 18 -8.37 -12.16 7.10
C GLU A 18 -7.46 -11.07 6.53
N ILE A 19 -7.50 -9.88 7.13
CA ILE A 19 -6.58 -8.79 6.78
C ILE A 19 -5.18 -9.19 7.25
N LEU A 20 -4.22 -9.19 6.34
CA LEU A 20 -2.83 -9.44 6.68
C LEU A 20 -2.26 -8.19 7.35
N GLY A 21 -1.68 -8.30 8.54
CA GLY A 21 -0.86 -7.24 9.17
C GLY A 21 -1.57 -5.91 9.49
N GLU A 22 -0.91 -5.07 10.30
CA GLU A 22 -1.54 -3.86 10.85
C GLU A 22 -1.59 -2.66 9.86
N ASP A 23 -0.73 -2.63 8.83
CA ASP A 23 -0.50 -1.44 7.98
C ASP A 23 -0.97 -1.57 6.53
N ASN A 24 -1.89 -2.47 6.24
CA ASN A 24 -2.25 -2.79 4.85
C ASN A 24 -3.42 -1.98 4.28
N VAL A 25 -3.85 -0.90 4.93
CA VAL A 25 -4.88 -0.01 4.36
C VAL A 25 -4.22 0.99 3.42
N CYS A 26 -4.44 0.81 2.13
CA CYS A 26 -4.06 1.81 1.13
C CYS A 26 -5.30 2.61 0.74
N GLU A 27 -5.17 3.93 0.67
CA GLU A 27 -6.18 4.82 0.08
C GLU A 27 -5.65 5.26 -1.28
N ASP A 28 -6.45 5.14 -2.34
CA ASP A 28 -6.02 5.61 -3.66
C ASP A 28 -5.99 7.13 -3.80
N GLY A 29 -6.60 7.86 -2.86
CA GLY A 29 -6.69 9.32 -2.84
C GLY A 29 -7.49 9.93 -4.00
N HIS A 30 -8.04 9.11 -4.89
CA HIS A 30 -8.64 9.55 -6.15
C HIS A 30 -10.11 9.15 -6.26
N ASN A 31 -10.45 7.92 -5.86
CA ASN A 31 -11.80 7.36 -6.01
C ASN A 31 -12.47 7.07 -4.68
N GLY A 32 -11.86 7.47 -3.56
CA GLY A 32 -12.40 7.22 -2.23
C GLY A 32 -12.50 5.73 -1.93
N ARG A 33 -11.48 4.97 -2.32
CA ARG A 33 -11.44 3.53 -2.07
C ARG A 33 -10.33 3.18 -1.11
N LEU A 34 -10.67 2.27 -0.21
CA LEU A 34 -9.76 1.67 0.75
C LEU A 34 -9.44 0.26 0.30
N TYR A 35 -8.17 -0.13 0.37
CA TYR A 35 -7.70 -1.43 -0.06
C TYR A 35 -7.01 -2.14 1.08
N TRP A 36 -7.27 -3.43 1.26
CA TRP A 36 -6.58 -4.31 2.19
C TRP A 36 -6.03 -5.51 1.46
N LEU A 37 -4.82 -5.93 1.83
CA LEU A 37 -4.31 -7.23 1.44
C LEU A 37 -4.83 -8.28 2.41
N CYS A 38 -5.50 -9.29 1.88
CA CYS A 38 -6.10 -10.36 2.66
C CYS A 38 -5.56 -11.72 2.25
N CYS A 39 -5.65 -12.69 3.16
CA CYS A 39 -5.50 -14.10 2.84
C CYS A 39 -6.78 -14.87 3.16
N ASN A 40 -6.91 -16.05 2.56
CA ASN A 40 -7.95 -16.98 2.92
C ASN A 40 -7.60 -17.64 4.28
N GLU A 41 -8.57 -17.75 5.19
CA GLU A 41 -8.37 -18.37 6.50
C GLU A 41 -7.96 -19.86 6.41
N TYR A 42 -8.34 -20.54 5.33
CA TYR A 42 -8.00 -21.93 5.04
C TYR A 42 -6.75 -22.09 4.16
N ASP A 43 -6.30 -21.01 3.50
CA ASP A 43 -5.11 -21.01 2.65
C ASP A 43 -4.42 -19.64 2.69
N ILE A 44 -3.45 -19.51 3.61
CA ILE A 44 -2.67 -18.28 3.81
C ILE A 44 -1.83 -17.88 2.59
N TYR A 45 -1.62 -18.79 1.64
CA TYR A 45 -0.92 -18.51 0.40
C TYR A 45 -1.84 -17.91 -0.66
N SER A 46 -3.14 -18.21 -0.58
CA SER A 46 -4.17 -17.57 -1.39
C SER A 46 -4.43 -16.15 -0.88
N LYS A 47 -3.88 -15.18 -1.61
CA LYS A 47 -4.01 -13.75 -1.29
C LYS A 47 -4.94 -13.06 -2.27
N THR A 48 -5.66 -12.06 -1.79
CA THR A 48 -6.51 -11.18 -2.60
C THR A 48 -6.47 -9.76 -2.04
N ILE A 49 -6.91 -8.78 -2.82
CA ILE A 49 -7.15 -7.43 -2.32
C ILE A 49 -8.65 -7.30 -2.10
N VAL A 50 -9.03 -6.87 -0.89
CA VAL A 50 -10.38 -6.39 -0.62
C VAL A 50 -10.37 -4.89 -0.86
N ALA A 51 -11.25 -4.39 -1.72
CA ALA A 51 -11.46 -2.97 -1.94
C ALA A 51 -12.83 -2.57 -1.37
N PHE A 52 -12.86 -1.50 -0.57
CA PHE A 52 -14.09 -0.89 -0.08
C PHE A 52 -14.28 0.48 -0.72
N ASP A 53 -15.41 0.65 -1.41
CA ASP A 53 -15.81 1.90 -2.01
C ASP A 53 -16.58 2.75 -1.00
N LEU A 54 -16.02 3.90 -0.61
CA LEU A 54 -16.65 4.80 0.37
C LEU A 54 -17.95 5.43 -0.14
N GLY A 55 -18.09 5.62 -1.46
CA GLY A 55 -19.27 6.23 -2.07
C GLY A 55 -20.43 5.25 -2.21
N ALA A 56 -20.14 4.05 -2.69
CA ALA A 56 -21.13 2.98 -2.82
C ALA A 56 -21.36 2.21 -1.51
N GLU A 57 -20.45 2.34 -0.54
CA GLU A 57 -20.41 1.56 0.70
C GLU A 57 -20.38 0.04 0.43
N THR A 58 -19.60 -0.36 -0.58
CA THR A 58 -19.51 -1.77 -1.00
C THR A 58 -18.08 -2.32 -1.08
N PHE A 59 -17.94 -3.61 -0.79
CA PHE A 59 -16.74 -4.41 -0.91
C PHE A 59 -16.69 -5.10 -2.28
N SER A 60 -15.48 -5.16 -2.85
CA SER A 60 -15.15 -5.93 -4.04
C SER A 60 -13.80 -6.64 -3.84
N LEU A 61 -13.57 -7.69 -4.62
CA LEU A 61 -12.34 -8.46 -4.59
C LEU A 61 -11.54 -8.20 -5.85
N ILE A 62 -10.22 -8.10 -5.70
CA ILE A 62 -9.29 -7.91 -6.81
C ILE A 62 -8.20 -8.98 -6.74
N GLY A 63 -7.96 -9.64 -7.87
CA GLY A 63 -6.94 -10.66 -8.02
C GLY A 63 -5.52 -10.08 -7.99
N LEU A 64 -4.55 -10.91 -7.60
CA LEU A 64 -3.14 -10.56 -7.50
C LEU A 64 -2.31 -11.31 -8.56
N PRO A 65 -1.18 -10.72 -9.02
CA PRO A 65 -0.27 -11.38 -9.96
C PRO A 65 0.72 -12.36 -9.29
N GLY A 66 0.84 -12.41 -7.94
CA GLY A 66 1.83 -13.25 -7.25
C GLY A 66 1.86 -13.14 -5.71
N PHE A 67 2.88 -13.75 -5.07
CA PHE A 67 2.97 -13.92 -3.60
C PHE A 67 3.84 -12.86 -2.89
N ARG A 68 3.47 -12.55 -1.63
CA ARG A 68 4.16 -11.62 -0.68
C ARG A 68 4.29 -10.16 -1.16
N ASN A 69 3.18 -9.43 -1.06
CA ASN A 69 3.11 -8.06 -1.56
C ASN A 69 2.77 -7.08 -0.43
N ARG A 70 3.18 -5.82 -0.58
CA ARG A 70 2.63 -4.66 0.13
C ARG A 70 1.83 -3.82 -0.87
N LEU A 71 0.72 -3.24 -0.43
CA LEU A 71 -0.09 -2.33 -1.24
C LEU A 71 0.50 -0.92 -1.20
N GLY A 72 0.27 -0.17 -2.27
CA GLY A 72 0.59 1.25 -2.35
C GLY A 72 -0.09 1.89 -3.54
N VAL A 73 0.14 3.19 -3.73
CA VAL A 73 -0.34 3.94 -4.90
C VAL A 73 0.86 4.63 -5.52
N LEU A 74 1.04 4.45 -6.82
CA LEU A 74 2.13 5.04 -7.59
C LEU A 74 1.55 5.67 -8.85
N GLY A 75 1.79 6.97 -9.03
CA GLY A 75 1.25 7.72 -10.17
C GLY A 75 -0.29 7.68 -10.25
N GLY A 76 -0.97 7.61 -9.11
CA GLY A 76 -2.43 7.51 -9.02
C GLY A 76 -3.01 6.13 -9.36
N LYS A 77 -2.17 5.11 -9.58
CA LYS A 77 -2.59 3.73 -9.81
C LYS A 77 -2.29 2.86 -8.60
N LEU A 78 -3.17 1.89 -8.33
CA LEU A 78 -2.91 0.87 -7.32
C LEU A 78 -1.67 0.05 -7.72
N CYS A 79 -0.75 -0.14 -6.79
CA CYS A 79 0.48 -0.86 -7.00
C CYS A 79 0.72 -1.94 -5.92
N LEU A 80 1.50 -2.94 -6.29
CA LEU A 80 2.01 -3.97 -5.39
C LEU A 80 3.53 -3.91 -5.38
N MET A 81 4.10 -3.89 -4.19
CA MET A 81 5.54 -4.00 -3.98
C MET A 81 5.83 -5.42 -3.48
N SER A 82 6.66 -6.17 -4.21
CA SER A 82 7.07 -7.52 -3.83
C SER A 82 8.58 -7.60 -3.69
N ARG A 83 9.04 -8.43 -2.75
CA ARG A 83 10.45 -8.72 -2.55
C ARG A 83 10.81 -10.00 -3.32
N PHE A 84 11.89 -9.97 -4.09
CA PHE A 84 12.40 -11.15 -4.79
C PHE A 84 13.71 -11.65 -4.17
N GLU A 85 14.14 -12.87 -4.54
CA GLU A 85 15.19 -13.67 -3.89
C GLU A 85 16.54 -12.96 -3.73
N ASP A 86 16.78 -11.90 -4.48
CA ASP A 86 18.03 -11.15 -4.55
C ASP A 86 18.01 -9.85 -3.73
N HIS A 87 17.16 -9.76 -2.70
CA HIS A 87 17.00 -8.57 -1.83
C HIS A 87 16.55 -7.28 -2.55
N GLY A 88 16.13 -7.36 -3.81
CA GLY A 88 15.51 -6.26 -4.53
C GLY A 88 14.01 -6.21 -4.30
N TRP A 89 13.42 -5.11 -4.74
CA TRP A 89 11.96 -4.94 -4.78
C TRP A 89 11.51 -4.75 -6.21
N GLU A 90 10.38 -5.36 -6.54
CA GLU A 90 9.68 -5.10 -7.79
C GLU A 90 8.32 -4.46 -7.51
N VAL A 91 7.93 -3.56 -8.40
CA VAL A 91 6.66 -2.85 -8.35
C VAL A 91 5.82 -3.30 -9.53
N TRP A 92 4.60 -3.74 -9.23
CA TRP A 92 3.57 -4.05 -10.20
C TRP A 92 2.51 -2.96 -10.16
N LEU A 93 2.11 -2.45 -11.32
CA LEU A 93 1.02 -1.49 -11.46
C LEU A 93 -0.22 -2.16 -12.01
N MET A 94 -1.38 -1.85 -11.44
CA MET A 94 -2.67 -2.17 -12.04
C MET A 94 -3.01 -1.12 -13.09
N ASN A 95 -2.85 -1.48 -14.36
CA ASN A 95 -3.11 -0.55 -15.45
C ASN A 95 -4.61 -0.31 -15.70
N GLU A 96 -5.43 -1.35 -15.47
CA GLU A 96 -6.88 -1.27 -15.57
C GLU A 96 -7.49 -1.68 -14.23
N TYR A 97 -8.25 -0.78 -13.63
CA TYR A 97 -8.81 -1.00 -12.30
C TYR A 97 -9.66 -2.28 -12.24
N GLY A 98 -9.40 -3.13 -11.23
CA GLY A 98 -10.15 -4.35 -10.96
C GLY A 98 -9.84 -5.50 -11.92
N ASN A 99 -9.05 -5.28 -12.98
CA ASN A 99 -8.65 -6.31 -13.91
C ASN A 99 -7.32 -6.93 -13.46
N ALA A 100 -7.36 -8.17 -12.97
CA ALA A 100 -6.18 -8.90 -12.53
C ALA A 100 -5.19 -9.20 -13.68
N GLU A 101 -5.63 -9.21 -14.93
CA GLU A 101 -4.75 -9.42 -16.08
C GLU A 101 -3.98 -8.15 -16.47
N SER A 102 -4.38 -6.99 -15.94
CA SER A 102 -3.74 -5.70 -16.23
C SER A 102 -2.53 -5.38 -15.36
N TRP A 103 -2.20 -6.27 -14.41
CA TRP A 103 -1.01 -6.13 -13.59
C TRP A 103 0.24 -6.27 -14.43
N GLU A 104 1.04 -5.22 -14.48
CA GLU A 104 2.30 -5.19 -15.24
C GLU A 104 3.46 -4.79 -14.33
N LYS A 105 4.60 -5.48 -14.50
CA LYS A 105 5.83 -5.13 -13.80
C LYS A 105 6.34 -3.79 -14.32
N HIS A 106 6.35 -2.78 -13.45
CA HIS A 106 6.69 -1.42 -13.83
C HIS A 106 8.14 -1.08 -13.51
N HIS A 107 8.60 -1.39 -12.30
CA HIS A 107 9.94 -1.05 -11.84
C HIS A 107 10.57 -2.19 -11.05
N VAL A 108 11.90 -2.27 -11.15
CA VAL A 108 12.72 -3.08 -10.27
C VAL A 108 13.68 -2.14 -9.56
N PHE A 109 13.54 -2.05 -8.25
CA PHE A 109 14.51 -1.38 -7.40
C PHE A 109 15.65 -2.35 -7.14
N SER A 110 16.81 -2.04 -7.72
CA SER A 110 18.03 -2.84 -7.57
C SER A 110 18.46 -2.95 -6.12
N LYS A 111 19.16 -4.06 -5.80
CA LYS A 111 19.78 -4.39 -4.51
C LYS A 111 20.12 -3.16 -3.67
N PHE A 112 19.30 -2.92 -2.65
CA PHE A 112 19.76 -2.22 -1.46
C PHE A 112 20.86 -3.10 -0.82
N SER A 113 21.77 -2.50 -0.04
CA SER A 113 22.96 -3.20 0.51
C SER A 113 22.60 -4.53 1.21
N ALA A 114 23.60 -5.36 1.54
CA ALA A 114 23.42 -6.66 2.18
C ALA A 114 22.50 -6.67 3.43
N ASP A 115 22.26 -5.51 4.06
CA ASP A 115 21.31 -5.31 5.16
C ASP A 115 19.83 -5.27 4.73
N ALA A 116 19.54 -5.44 3.44
CA ALA A 116 18.21 -5.37 2.85
C ALA A 116 17.21 -6.41 3.40
N ASP A 117 17.65 -7.39 4.21
CA ASP A 117 16.77 -8.26 5.00
C ASP A 117 16.00 -7.52 6.09
N ASN A 118 16.52 -6.40 6.59
CA ASN A 118 15.85 -5.52 7.54
C ASN A 118 15.11 -4.37 6.86
N MET A 119 14.94 -4.43 5.54
CA MET A 119 14.30 -3.34 4.79
C MET A 119 12.79 -3.47 4.80
N SER A 120 12.08 -2.44 5.29
CA SER A 120 10.62 -2.37 5.28
C SER A 120 10.14 -1.19 4.46
N ALA A 121 9.49 -1.47 3.33
CA ALA A 121 8.83 -0.46 2.52
C ALA A 121 7.50 -0.03 3.17
N PHE A 122 7.26 1.28 3.24
CA PHE A 122 6.00 1.85 3.74
C PHE A 122 5.03 2.20 2.61
N GLY A 123 5.53 2.57 1.44
CA GLY A 123 4.72 3.03 0.32
C GLY A 123 5.41 4.14 -0.45
N PHE A 124 4.63 4.85 -1.25
CA PHE A 124 5.10 5.98 -2.05
C PHE A 124 4.61 7.30 -1.48
N THR A 125 5.41 8.34 -1.63
CA THR A 125 5.00 9.73 -1.38
C THR A 125 4.07 10.22 -2.50
N LEU A 126 3.47 11.41 -2.33
CA LEU A 126 2.75 12.10 -3.41
C LEU A 126 3.66 12.44 -4.61
N GLY A 127 4.98 12.55 -4.37
CA GLY A 127 5.99 12.72 -5.40
C GLY A 127 6.42 11.43 -6.08
N ASN A 128 5.76 10.30 -5.79
CA ASN A 128 6.08 8.97 -6.30
C ASN A 128 7.46 8.44 -5.85
N GLU A 129 8.00 8.97 -4.76
CA GLU A 129 9.24 8.48 -4.17
C GLU A 129 8.94 7.32 -3.23
N LEU A 130 9.72 6.23 -3.31
CA LEU A 130 9.56 5.07 -2.44
C LEU A 130 10.12 5.40 -1.05
N LEU A 131 9.32 5.19 -0.01
CA LEU A 131 9.70 5.41 1.37
C LEU A 131 9.89 4.07 2.09
N PHE A 132 11.07 3.86 2.65
CA PHE A 132 11.45 2.60 3.29
C PHE A 132 12.41 2.84 4.45
N THR A 133 12.41 1.95 5.44
CA THR A 133 13.47 1.88 6.45
C THR A 133 14.48 0.81 6.09
N ASN A 134 15.76 1.08 6.36
CA ASN A 134 16.81 0.08 6.43
C ASN A 134 17.53 0.26 7.78
N SER A 135 17.32 -0.67 8.72
CA SER A 135 17.75 -0.53 10.12
C SER A 135 17.28 0.83 10.70
N ASP A 136 18.19 1.66 11.20
CA ASP A 136 17.93 2.97 11.84
C ASP A 136 17.81 4.16 10.87
N VAL A 137 17.59 3.90 9.57
CA VAL A 137 17.57 4.94 8.56
C VAL A 137 16.30 4.88 7.71
N LEU A 138 15.50 5.95 7.75
CA LEU A 138 14.42 6.15 6.79
C LEU A 138 15.02 6.73 5.54
N SER A 139 14.67 6.14 4.43
CA SER A 139 15.20 6.48 3.13
C SER A 139 14.06 6.70 2.16
N MET A 140 14.22 7.73 1.36
CA MET A 140 13.31 8.10 0.28
C MET A 140 14.06 7.92 -1.03
N TYR A 141 13.55 7.06 -1.90
CA TYR A 141 14.15 6.75 -3.19
C TYR A 141 13.37 7.40 -4.32
N ASP A 142 14.05 8.24 -5.09
CA ASP A 142 13.55 8.82 -6.33
C ASP A 142 13.77 7.81 -7.48
N PRO A 143 12.71 7.24 -8.06
CA PRO A 143 12.82 6.27 -9.15
C PRO A 143 13.29 6.88 -10.47
N ILE A 144 13.12 8.18 -10.68
CA ILE A 144 13.51 8.89 -11.90
C ILE A 144 14.99 9.22 -11.84
N ALA A 145 15.45 9.81 -10.74
CA ALA A 145 16.85 10.18 -10.56
C ALA A 145 17.73 8.99 -10.14
N ALA A 146 17.12 7.86 -9.74
CA ALA A 146 17.78 6.69 -9.15
C ALA A 146 18.66 7.09 -7.94
N LYS A 147 18.13 7.94 -7.07
CA LYS A 147 18.84 8.48 -5.90
C LYS A 147 18.09 8.19 -4.61
N VAL A 148 18.85 7.86 -3.58
CA VAL A 148 18.34 7.72 -2.21
C VAL A 148 18.67 8.99 -1.43
N LYS A 149 17.67 9.53 -0.73
CA LYS A 149 17.82 10.53 0.33
C LYS A 149 17.54 9.85 1.66
N SER A 150 18.52 9.86 2.56
CA SER A 150 18.44 9.21 3.86
C SER A 150 18.25 10.20 5.01
N PHE A 151 17.49 9.79 6.00
CA PHE A 151 17.15 10.51 7.22
C PHE A 151 17.48 9.58 8.40
N MET A 152 18.45 9.97 9.22
CA MET A 152 18.80 9.23 10.43
C MET A 152 17.83 9.62 11.56
N PHE A 153 17.45 8.65 12.38
CA PHE A 153 16.78 8.87 13.65
C PHE A 153 17.54 8.22 14.79
N GLU A 154 17.34 8.74 16.00
CA GLU A 154 17.95 8.19 17.21
C GLU A 154 17.22 6.95 17.75
N VAL A 155 16.08 6.57 17.18
CA VAL A 155 15.23 5.48 17.69
C VAL A 155 14.68 4.63 16.53
N GLU A 156 14.80 3.29 16.64
CA GLU A 156 14.21 2.34 15.70
C GLU A 156 12.68 2.52 15.61
N PRO A 157 12.12 2.77 14.42
CA PRO A 157 10.69 2.88 14.22
C PRO A 157 10.05 1.48 14.14
N HIS A 158 9.98 0.75 15.25
CA HIS A 158 9.12 -0.42 15.33
C HIS A 158 7.65 0.00 15.38
N GLY A 159 6.81 -0.57 14.52
CA GLY A 159 5.35 -0.30 14.52
C GLY A 159 4.96 1.12 14.08
N THR A 160 5.78 1.78 13.27
CA THR A 160 5.49 3.15 12.78
C THR A 160 4.69 3.12 11.48
N ARG A 161 3.62 3.91 11.42
CA ARG A 161 2.86 4.16 10.18
C ARG A 161 3.19 5.55 9.65
N ILE A 162 3.42 5.63 8.34
CA ILE A 162 3.57 6.90 7.65
C ILE A 162 2.20 7.29 7.10
N VAL A 163 1.69 8.43 7.56
CA VAL A 163 0.44 8.98 7.07
C VAL A 163 0.73 10.29 6.35
N PRO A 164 0.15 10.52 5.16
CA PRO A 164 0.24 11.82 4.53
C PRO A 164 -0.40 12.85 5.45
N TYR A 165 0.36 13.88 5.81
CA TYR A 165 -0.21 15.01 6.53
C TYR A 165 -1.10 15.79 5.57
N VAL A 166 -2.37 15.92 5.93
CA VAL A 166 -3.32 16.82 5.28
C VAL A 166 -3.76 17.85 6.31
N ASP A 167 -3.61 19.14 5.99
CA ASP A 167 -4.04 20.27 6.86
C ASP A 167 -5.53 20.17 7.26
N SER A 168 -6.30 19.42 6.48
CA SER A 168 -7.68 19.06 6.79
C SER A 168 -8.07 17.76 6.11
N LEU A 169 -8.71 16.84 6.83
CA LEU A 169 -9.39 15.65 6.26
C LEU A 169 -10.69 16.02 5.51
N ILE A 170 -10.76 17.22 4.94
CA ILE A 170 -11.91 17.72 4.19
C ILE A 170 -11.77 17.21 2.75
N ILE A 171 -12.21 15.97 2.53
CA ILE A 171 -12.53 15.50 1.19
C ILE A 171 -13.69 16.37 0.71
N PHE A 172 -13.44 17.20 -0.30
CA PHE A 172 -14.47 18.00 -0.96
C PHE A 172 -15.39 17.06 -1.76
N PHE A 173 -16.45 16.56 -1.13
CA PHE A 173 -17.64 16.19 -1.88
C PHE A 173 -18.37 17.48 -2.26
N ASN A 174 -18.12 17.98 -3.47
CA ASN A 174 -19.05 18.88 -4.14
C ASN A 174 -19.71 18.10 -5.27
N LEU A 175 -20.99 17.83 -5.03
CA LEU A 175 -22.14 17.55 -5.90
C LEU A 175 -21.90 17.33 -7.40
#